data_AF-A0A7C5TGB0-F1
#
_entry.id   AF-A0A7C5TGB0-F1
#
_cell.length_a   1.000
_cell.length_b   1.000
_cell.length_c   1.000
_cell.angle_alpha   90.00
_cell.angle_beta   90.00
_cell.angle_gamma   90.00
#
_symmetry.space_group_name_H-M   'P 1'
#
loop_
_entity.id
_entity.type
_entity.pdbx_description
1 polymer ?
#
loop_
_entity_poly.entity_id
_entity_poly.type
_entity_poly.pdbx_seq_one_letter_code
_entity_poly.pdbx_strand_id
1 'polypeptide(L)'
;MVEAGSAVRCAEQFLEYVLSHKEEFLANVVRGDGVLKITAASIEHFVRDNCMPNGWWRKTSFYMRFYKHLIAELALLGYAVSFEGRGMGRRLVAVPVIESQRALSTS
;
A
#
# COMPACT_ATOMS: atom_id res chain seq x y z
N MET A 1 4.12 -13.29 -20.27
CA MET A 1 2.90 -12.70 -19.67
C MET A 1 2.64 -13.13 -18.22
N VAL A 2 3.23 -14.24 -17.74
CA VAL A 2 3.04 -14.76 -16.36
C VAL A 2 3.39 -13.75 -15.25
N GLU A 3 4.47 -12.98 -15.39
CA GLU A 3 4.92 -12.03 -14.35
C GLU A 3 3.99 -10.81 -14.16
N ALA A 4 3.21 -10.43 -15.17
CA ALA A 4 2.31 -9.28 -15.07
C ALA A 4 1.09 -9.64 -14.20
N GLY A 5 0.47 -10.80 -14.48
CA GLY A 5 -0.66 -11.30 -13.69
C GLY A 5 -0.29 -11.62 -12.24
N SER A 6 0.94 -12.07 -11.98
CA SER A 6 1.39 -12.33 -10.61
C SER A 6 1.60 -11.06 -9.77
N ALA A 7 2.03 -9.95 -10.38
CA ALA A 7 2.22 -8.69 -9.65
C ALA A 7 0.87 -8.05 -9.26
N VAL A 8 -0.11 -8.12 -10.16
CA VAL A 8 -1.48 -7.64 -9.93
C VAL A 8 -2.12 -8.43 -8.80
N ARG A 9 -2.17 -9.77 -8.92
CA ARG A 9 -2.74 -10.64 -7.88
C ARG A 9 -2.09 -10.46 -6.52
N CYS A 10 -0.76 -10.30 -6.48
CA CYS A 10 -0.05 -10.06 -5.24
C CYS A 10 -0.43 -8.73 -4.59
N ALA A 11 -0.65 -7.68 -5.39
CA ALA A 11 -1.09 -6.38 -4.89
C ALA A 11 -2.53 -6.44 -4.33
N GLU A 12 -3.43 -7.19 -4.98
CA GLU A 12 -4.79 -7.44 -4.47
C GLU A 12 -4.74 -8.17 -3.11
N GLN A 13 -4.00 -9.28 -3.03
CA GLN A 13 -3.83 -10.05 -1.79
C GLN A 13 -3.19 -9.22 -0.67
N PHE A 14 -2.21 -8.37 -1.02
CA PHE A 14 -1.61 -7.48 -0.05
C PHE A 14 -2.59 -6.41 0.44
N LEU A 15 -3.44 -5.87 -0.43
CA LEU A 15 -4.48 -4.93 -0.03
C LEU A 15 -5.50 -5.60 0.91
N GLU A 16 -5.93 -6.82 0.61
CA GLU A 16 -6.78 -7.60 1.52
C GLU A 16 -6.11 -7.81 2.88
N TYR A 17 -4.81 -8.11 2.90
CA TYR A 17 -4.03 -8.20 4.14
C TYR A 17 -4.04 -6.88 4.92
N VAL A 18 -3.77 -5.75 4.25
CA VAL A 18 -3.79 -4.42 4.88
C VAL A 18 -5.16 -4.10 5.46
N LEU A 19 -6.25 -4.41 4.76
CA LEU A 19 -7.61 -4.11 5.23
C LEU A 19 -8.05 -5.02 6.37
N SER A 20 -7.65 -6.29 6.36
CA SER A 20 -7.94 -7.25 7.44
C SER A 20 -7.10 -7.01 8.70
N HIS A 21 -5.91 -6.43 8.55
CA HIS A 21 -4.99 -6.11 9.65
C HIS A 21 -4.83 -4.58 9.80
N LYS A 22 -5.91 -3.83 9.55
CA LYS A 22 -5.89 -2.37 9.41
C LYS A 22 -5.19 -1.67 10.57
N GLU A 23 -5.36 -2.16 11.80
CA GLU A 23 -4.76 -1.61 13.01
C GLU A 23 -3.22 -1.58 12.97
N GLU A 24 -2.58 -2.55 12.31
CA GLU A 24 -1.11 -2.59 12.14
C GLU A 24 -0.59 -1.46 11.23
N PHE A 25 -1.45 -0.96 10.34
CA PHE A 25 -1.11 0.03 9.33
C PHE A 25 -1.60 1.44 9.68
N LEU A 26 -2.43 1.59 10.71
CA LEU A 26 -2.93 2.90 11.11
C LEU A 26 -1.79 3.78 11.62
N ALA A 27 -1.62 4.93 10.98
CA ALA A 27 -0.65 5.94 11.40
C ALA A 27 -0.92 6.46 12.82
N ASN A 28 -2.20 6.54 13.18
CA ASN A 28 -2.65 7.00 14.48
C ASN A 28 -3.94 6.29 14.89
N VAL A 29 -3.80 5.16 15.58
CA VAL A 29 -4.93 4.39 16.12
C VAL A 29 -5.81 5.25 17.05
N VAL A 30 -5.20 6.21 17.78
CA VAL A 30 -5.89 7.04 18.78
C VAL A 30 -6.75 8.13 18.13
N ARG A 31 -6.34 8.68 16.98
CA ARG A 31 -7.09 9.73 16.27
C ARG A 31 -8.21 9.21 15.39
N GLY A 32 -8.15 7.93 15.00
CA GLY A 32 -9.17 7.32 14.16
C GLY A 32 -9.27 7.94 12.75
N ASP A 33 -8.21 8.62 12.30
CA ASP A 33 -8.17 9.29 10.99
C ASP A 33 -8.17 8.30 9.82
N GLY A 34 -7.90 7.02 10.10
CA GLY A 34 -7.94 5.99 9.07
C GLY A 34 -6.80 6.10 8.06
N VAL A 35 -5.77 6.91 8.34
CA VAL A 35 -4.57 7.05 7.52
C VAL A 35 -3.74 5.78 7.61
N LEU A 36 -3.49 5.14 6.47
CA LEU A 36 -2.68 3.94 6.38
C LEU A 36 -1.23 4.32 6.03
N LYS A 37 -0.27 3.81 6.81
CA LYS A 37 1.17 3.92 6.56
C LYS A 37 1.74 2.55 6.27
N ILE A 38 1.91 2.28 4.98
CA ILE A 38 2.44 1.02 4.47
C ILE A 38 3.94 1.18 4.22
N THR A 39 4.77 0.45 4.94
CA THR A 39 6.24 0.54 4.78
C THR A 39 6.72 -0.34 3.64
N ALA A 40 7.86 0.01 3.03
CA ALA A 40 8.51 -0.87 2.05
C ALA A 40 8.83 -2.26 2.65
N ALA A 41 9.18 -2.31 3.94
CA ALA A 41 9.48 -3.55 4.65
C ALA A 41 8.25 -4.47 4.80
N SER A 42 7.07 -3.93 5.13
CA SER A 42 5.85 -4.74 5.22
C SER A 42 5.42 -5.28 3.87
N ILE A 43 5.57 -4.50 2.80
CA ILE A 43 5.37 -4.98 1.42
C ILE A 43 6.36 -6.10 1.10
N GLU A 44 7.66 -5.89 1.35
CA GLU A 44 8.70 -6.86 1.00
C GLU A 44 8.51 -8.19 1.74
N HIS A 45 8.24 -8.14 3.04
CA HIS A 45 7.95 -9.33 3.84
C HIS A 45 6.74 -10.09 3.30
N PHE A 46 5.62 -9.40 3.06
CA PHE A 46 4.43 -10.05 2.55
C PHE A 46 4.67 -10.69 1.18
N VAL A 47 5.29 -9.96 0.25
CA VAL A 47 5.56 -10.42 -1.12
C VAL A 47 6.48 -11.65 -1.10
N ARG A 48 7.52 -11.63 -0.26
CA ARG A 48 8.45 -12.75 -0.11
C ARG A 48 7.74 -14.01 0.38
N ASP A 49 6.87 -13.85 1.36
CA ASP A 49 6.26 -14.97 2.06
C ASP A 49 5.03 -15.54 1.32
N ASN A 50 4.31 -14.72 0.53
CA ASN A 50 3.03 -15.09 -0.06
C ASN A 50 3.00 -15.15 -1.60
N CYS A 51 3.82 -14.38 -2.30
CA CYS A 51 3.65 -14.20 -3.74
C CYS A 51 4.70 -14.92 -4.58
N MET A 52 5.97 -14.87 -4.19
CA MET A 52 7.08 -15.39 -4.99
C MET A 52 8.22 -15.95 -4.12
N PRO A 53 8.10 -17.16 -3.56
CA PRO A 53 9.16 -17.75 -2.75
C PRO A 53 10.47 -18.00 -3.53
N ASN A 54 10.41 -18.00 -4.86
CA ASN A 54 11.57 -18.17 -5.75
C ASN A 54 12.42 -16.91 -5.97
N GLY A 55 12.11 -15.79 -5.31
CA GLY A 55 12.92 -14.56 -5.36
C GLY A 55 12.65 -13.63 -6.55
N TRP A 56 11.67 -13.94 -7.41
CA TRP A 56 11.35 -13.14 -8.60
C TRP A 56 10.82 -11.74 -8.27
N TRP A 57 10.32 -11.55 -7.05
CA TRP A 57 9.93 -10.25 -6.52
C TRP A 57 11.07 -9.23 -6.48
N ARG A 58 12.34 -9.67 -6.47
CA ARG A 58 13.51 -8.77 -6.49
C ARG A 58 13.63 -7.97 -7.78
N LYS A 59 12.89 -8.33 -8.84
CA LYS A 59 12.90 -7.58 -10.10
C LYS A 59 12.19 -6.24 -9.94
N THR A 60 12.86 -5.16 -10.34
CA THR A 60 12.28 -3.81 -10.33
C THR A 60 10.96 -3.72 -11.10
N SER A 61 10.83 -4.45 -12.22
CA SER A 61 9.61 -4.51 -13.03
C SER A 61 8.41 -5.10 -12.31
N PHE A 62 8.64 -6.07 -11.39
CA PHE A 62 7.58 -6.62 -10.54
C PHE A 62 7.07 -5.55 -9.60
N TYR A 63 7.96 -4.91 -8.83
CA TYR A 63 7.57 -3.87 -7.88
C TYR A 63 6.89 -2.68 -8.54
N MET A 64 7.37 -2.21 -9.71
CA MET A 64 6.70 -1.13 -10.43
C MET A 64 5.23 -1.47 -10.76
N ARG A 65 4.96 -2.71 -11.19
CA ARG A 65 3.60 -3.16 -11.50
C ARG A 65 2.76 -3.34 -10.24
N PHE A 66 3.34 -3.95 -9.20
CA PHE A 66 2.72 -4.11 -7.89
C PHE A 66 2.28 -2.75 -7.33
N TYR A 67 3.19 -1.78 -7.22
CA TYR A 67 2.89 -0.44 -6.71
C TYR A 67 1.85 0.27 -7.55
N LYS A 68 1.97 0.21 -8.89
CA LYS A 68 1.00 0.84 -9.79
C LYS A 68 -0.42 0.31 -9.55
N HIS A 69 -0.55 -1.00 -9.37
CA HIS A 69 -1.86 -1.62 -9.13
C HIS A 69 -2.38 -1.33 -7.72
N LEU A 70 -1.54 -1.48 -6.69
CA LEU A 70 -1.91 -1.17 -5.30
C LEU A 70 -2.39 0.28 -5.13
N ILE A 71 -1.72 1.24 -5.78
CA ILE A 71 -2.13 2.65 -5.76
C ILE A 71 -3.49 2.83 -6.43
N ALA A 72 -3.74 2.14 -7.54
CA ALA A 72 -5.03 2.22 -8.24
C ALA A 72 -6.17 1.68 -7.37
N GLU A 73 -5.98 0.53 -6.73
CA GLU A 73 -6.99 -0.06 -5.84
C GLU A 73 -7.25 0.80 -4.61
N LEU A 74 -6.21 1.35 -3.98
CA LEU A 74 -6.37 2.30 -2.87
C LEU A 74 -7.15 3.56 -3.30
N ALA A 75 -6.87 4.08 -4.50
CA ALA A 75 -7.61 5.21 -5.06
C ALA A 75 -9.09 4.87 -5.30
N LEU A 76 -9.40 3.67 -5.80
CA LEU A 76 -10.78 3.18 -5.96
C LEU A 76 -11.51 3.06 -4.62
N LEU A 77 -10.80 2.70 -3.55
CA LEU A 77 -11.32 2.67 -2.19
C LEU A 77 -11.46 4.06 -1.53
N GLY A 78 -11.17 5.14 -2.27
CA GLY A 78 -11.32 6.51 -1.78
C GLY A 78 -10.16 7.00 -0.95
N TYR A 79 -8.94 6.51 -1.19
CA TYR A 79 -7.72 7.02 -0.59
C TYR A 79 -6.91 7.89 -1.56
N ALA A 80 -6.40 9.03 -1.08
CA ALA A 80 -5.32 9.76 -1.71
C ALA A 80 -3.99 9.12 -1.29
N VAL A 81 -3.14 8.77 -2.27
CA VAL A 81 -1.89 8.05 -2.00
C VAL A 81 -0.68 8.94 -2.28
N SER A 82 0.26 8.99 -1.34
CA SER A 82 1.55 9.66 -1.48
C SER A 82 2.70 8.78 -1.01
N PHE A 83 3.93 9.19 -1.32
CA PHE A 83 5.13 8.54 -0.79
C PHE A 83 5.83 9.49 0.18
N GLU A 84 6.17 8.99 1.35
CA GLU A 84 6.99 9.71 2.34
C GLU A 84 8.32 8.99 2.57
N GLY A 85 9.34 9.74 2.98
CA GLY A 85 10.66 9.20 3.34
C GLY A 85 11.61 8.97 2.15
N ARG A 86 12.80 8.47 2.46
CA ARG A 86 13.86 8.12 1.49
C ARG A 86 14.49 6.76 1.85
N GLY A 87 15.04 6.05 0.87
CA GLY A 87 15.74 4.78 1.07
C GLY A 87 14.84 3.72 1.74
N MET A 88 15.37 3.02 2.75
CA MET A 88 14.62 2.02 3.53
C MET A 88 13.46 2.61 4.36
N GLY A 89 13.43 3.93 4.57
CA GLY A 89 12.34 4.62 5.26
C GLY A 89 11.18 5.02 4.34
N ARG A 90 11.20 4.60 3.07
CA ARG A 90 10.13 4.92 2.12
C ARG A 90 8.84 4.19 2.51
N ARG A 91 7.76 4.95 2.64
CA ARG A 91 6.42 4.44 2.93
C ARG A 91 5.40 4.99 1.96
N LEU A 92 4.40 4.17 1.66
CA LEU A 92 3.20 4.57 0.97
C LEU A 92 2.21 5.04 2.05
N VAL A 93 1.72 6.27 1.91
CA VAL A 93 0.75 6.87 2.81
C VAL A 93 -0.56 7.00 2.08
N ALA A 94 -1.60 6.35 2.59
CA ALA A 94 -2.95 6.41 2.02
C ALA A 94 -3.87 7.15 3.00
N VAL A 95 -4.37 8.31 2.58
CA VAL A 95 -5.23 9.20 3.37
C VAL A 95 -6.66 9.14 2.83
N PRO A 96 -7.69 8.86 3.67
CA PRO A 96 -9.07 8.89 3.21
C PRO A 96 -9.44 10.25 2.60
N VAL A 97 -10.02 10.26 1.39
CA VAL A 97 -10.40 11.50 0.69
C VAL A 97 -11.52 12.25 1.43
N ILE A 98 -12.38 11.55 2.17
CA ILE A 98 -13.45 12.14 2.98
C ILE A 98 -12.88 13.04 4.09
N GLU A 99 -11.71 12.71 4.64
CA GLU A 99 -11.01 13.58 5.59
C GLU A 99 -10.25 14.72 4.92
N SER A 100 -9.73 14.50 3.71
CA SER A 100 -9.03 15.53 2.95
C SER A 100 -9.95 16.72 2.64
N GLN A 101 -11.25 16.50 2.42
CA GLN A 101 -12.23 17.56 2.22
C GLN A 101 -12.68 18.26 3.52
N ARG A 102 -12.72 17.57 4.66
CA ARG A 102 -13.03 18.18 5.97
C ARG A 102 -11.94 19.15 6.42
N ALA A 103 -10.66 18.81 6.22
CA ALA A 103 -9.54 19.69 6.56
C ALA A 103 -9.52 20.99 5.73
N LEU A 104 -10.00 20.95 4.48
CA LEU A 104 -10.08 22.10 3.58
C LEU A 104 -11.32 22.98 3.81
N SER A 105 -12.36 22.47 4.47
CA SER A 105 -13.63 23.20 4.70
C SER A 105 -13.64 24.02 6.00
N THR A 106 -12.57 23.95 6.79
CA THR A 106 -12.41 24.69 8.07
C THR A 106 -11.30 25.74 8.03
N SER A 107 -10.81 26.11 6.84
CA SER A 107 -9.88 27.25 6.65
C SER A 107 -10.62 28.49 6.13
#